data_AF-A0A252B347-F1
#
_entry.id   AF-A0A252B347-F1
#
_cell.length_a   1.000
_cell.length_b   1.000
_cell.length_c   1.000
_cell.angle_alpha   90.00
_cell.angle_beta   90.00
_cell.angle_gamma   90.00
#
_symmetry.space_group_name_H-M   'P 1'
#
loop_
_entity.id
_entity.type
_entity.pdbx_description
1 polymer ?
#
loop_
_entity_poly.entity_id
_entity_poly.type
_entity_poly.pdbx_seq_one_letter_code
_entity_poly.pdbx_strand_id
1 'polypeptide(L)'
;MDKAFAARIRRLRIDSGLSQVDIQAATGIDRTYLSRMENRGIPSAWDKMCALADLFGVSLDYLRNGQSVPSLEGSGEIIKDADERSLVRMWRAMNEGERLALRAVAERLADKADPSSAA
;
A
#
# COMPACT_ATOMS: atom_id res chain seq x y z
N MET A 1 7.63 14.51 -19.08
CA MET A 1 7.47 13.80 -17.79
C MET A 1 8.67 12.89 -17.60
N ASP A 2 9.01 12.50 -16.37
CA ASP A 2 10.25 11.79 -16.06
C ASP A 2 10.28 10.36 -16.65
N LYS A 3 11.44 9.88 -17.12
CA LYS A 3 11.64 8.50 -17.57
C LYS A 3 11.32 7.49 -16.46
N ALA A 4 11.55 7.87 -15.19
CA ALA A 4 11.25 7.02 -14.05
C ALA A 4 9.73 6.73 -13.91
N PHE A 5 8.88 7.72 -14.22
CA PHE A 5 7.42 7.54 -14.24
C PHE A 5 6.97 6.54 -15.30
N ALA A 6 7.45 6.73 -16.54
CA ALA A 6 7.13 5.87 -17.67
C ALA A 6 7.53 4.40 -17.42
N ALA A 7 8.72 4.20 -16.86
CA ALA A 7 9.22 2.88 -16.48
C ALA A 7 8.34 2.22 -15.42
N ARG A 8 7.82 2.99 -14.46
CA ARG A 8 6.97 2.49 -13.37
C ARG A 8 5.60 2.01 -13.85
N ILE A 9 4.94 2.77 -14.72
CA ILE A 9 3.69 2.33 -15.34
C ILE A 9 3.91 1.02 -16.09
N ARG A 10 4.98 0.97 -16.89
CA ARG A 10 5.33 -0.24 -17.65
C ARG A 10 5.58 -1.43 -16.72
N ARG A 11 6.27 -1.20 -15.60
CA ARG A 11 6.55 -2.23 -14.59
C ARG A 11 5.26 -2.75 -13.94
N LEU A 12 4.41 -1.85 -13.43
CA LEU A 12 3.12 -2.19 -12.82
C LEU A 12 2.23 -2.99 -13.78
N ARG A 13 2.19 -2.58 -15.04
CA ARG A 13 1.44 -3.29 -16.07
C ARG A 13 1.96 -4.72 -16.27
N ILE A 14 3.27 -4.89 -16.41
CA ILE A 14 3.89 -6.21 -16.62
C ILE A 14 3.71 -7.10 -15.39
N ASP A 15 3.91 -6.57 -14.19
CA ASP A 15 3.77 -7.31 -12.93
C ASP A 15 2.31 -7.72 -12.67
N SER A 16 1.35 -6.94 -13.18
CA SER A 16 -0.08 -7.28 -13.16
C SER A 16 -0.50 -8.24 -14.29
N GLY A 17 0.43 -8.67 -15.16
CA GLY A 17 0.13 -9.55 -16.29
C GLY A 17 -0.73 -8.90 -17.40
N LEU A 18 -0.82 -7.57 -17.42
CA LEU A 18 -1.70 -6.84 -18.34
C LEU A 18 -0.98 -6.44 -19.63
N SER A 19 -1.67 -6.54 -20.76
CA SER A 19 -1.28 -5.91 -22.01
C SER A 19 -1.71 -4.44 -22.03
N GLN A 20 -1.19 -3.65 -22.99
CA GLN A 20 -1.64 -2.28 -23.19
C GLN A 20 -3.11 -2.20 -23.65
N VAL A 21 -3.61 -3.26 -24.29
CA VAL A 21 -5.01 -3.36 -24.71
C VAL A 21 -5.90 -3.58 -23.49
N ASP A 22 -5.45 -4.38 -22.52
CA ASP A 22 -6.20 -4.62 -21.29
C ASP A 22 -6.36 -3.33 -20.46
N ILE A 23 -5.30 -2.50 -20.40
CA ILE A 23 -5.41 -1.18 -19.77
C ILE A 23 -6.40 -0.29 -20.51
N GLN A 24 -6.39 -0.28 -21.85
CA GLN A 24 -7.37 0.48 -22.61
C GLN A 24 -8.80 0.04 -22.31
N ALA A 25 -9.04 -1.28 -22.23
CA ALA A 25 -10.35 -1.82 -21.89
C ALA A 25 -10.79 -1.43 -20.47
N ALA A 26 -9.87 -1.44 -19.50
CA ALA A 26 -10.19 -1.16 -18.10
C ALA A 26 -10.30 0.34 -17.77
N THR A 27 -9.57 1.21 -18.47
CA THR A 27 -9.44 2.64 -18.10
C THR A 27 -9.94 3.61 -19.17
N GLY A 28 -10.22 3.12 -20.38
CA GLY A 28 -10.52 3.96 -21.54
C GLY A 28 -9.31 4.76 -22.06
N ILE A 29 -8.11 4.56 -21.52
CA ILE A 29 -6.89 5.21 -22.01
C ILE A 29 -6.47 4.55 -23.31
N ASP A 30 -6.40 5.33 -24.39
CA ASP A 30 -5.97 4.83 -25.70
C ASP A 30 -4.61 4.11 -25.63
N ARG A 31 -4.51 2.93 -26.25
CA ARG A 31 -3.30 2.10 -26.28
C ARG A 31 -2.10 2.84 -26.88
N THR A 32 -2.31 3.67 -27.90
CA THR A 32 -1.24 4.44 -28.54
C THR A 32 -0.73 5.53 -27.59
N TYR A 33 -1.64 6.16 -26.86
CA TYR A 33 -1.31 7.12 -25.81
C TYR A 33 -0.53 6.44 -24.67
N LEU A 34 -0.99 5.29 -24.18
CA LEU A 34 -0.28 4.51 -23.16
C LEU A 34 1.12 4.07 -23.64
N SER A 35 1.25 3.61 -24.88
CA SER A 35 2.55 3.25 -25.46
C SER A 35 3.50 4.45 -25.55
N ARG A 36 2.99 5.64 -25.91
CA ARG A 36 3.80 6.88 -25.89
C ARG A 36 4.16 7.28 -24.47
N MET A 37 3.27 7.07 -23.50
CA MET A 37 3.54 7.32 -22.09
C MET A 37 4.68 6.44 -21.58
N GLU A 38 4.61 5.12 -21.81
CA GLU A 38 5.62 4.14 -21.37
C GLU A 38 6.98 4.30 -22.07
N ASN A 39 7.00 4.73 -23.33
CA ASN A 39 8.24 4.76 -24.13
C ASN A 39 8.85 6.17 -24.26
N ARG A 40 8.04 7.23 -24.26
CA ARG A 40 8.47 8.60 -24.55
C ARG A 40 8.29 9.56 -23.37
N GLY A 41 7.63 9.14 -22.28
CA GLY A 41 7.46 9.99 -21.08
C GLY A 41 6.65 11.26 -21.34
N ILE A 42 5.60 11.16 -22.17
CA ILE A 42 4.71 12.30 -22.45
C ILE A 42 3.92 12.73 -21.20
N PRO A 43 3.50 14.00 -21.10
CA PRO A 43 2.58 14.44 -20.06
C PRO A 43 1.28 13.62 -20.07
N SER A 44 0.77 13.31 -18.88
CA SER A 44 -0.46 12.57 -18.61
C SER A 44 -1.42 13.51 -17.92
N ALA A 45 -2.67 13.51 -18.37
CA ALA A 45 -3.73 14.28 -17.73
C ALA A 45 -4.12 13.64 -16.38
N TRP A 46 -4.65 14.47 -15.48
CA TRP A 46 -4.97 14.08 -14.11
C TRP A 46 -5.93 12.89 -14.03
N ASP A 47 -7.00 12.92 -14.81
CA ASP A 47 -7.98 11.84 -14.96
C ASP A 47 -7.33 10.49 -15.29
N LYS A 48 -6.36 10.48 -16.22
CA LYS A 48 -5.65 9.28 -16.65
C LYS A 48 -4.70 8.75 -15.58
N MET A 49 -4.09 9.66 -14.81
CA MET A 49 -3.25 9.26 -13.68
C MET A 49 -4.09 8.60 -12.58
N CYS A 50 -5.26 9.14 -12.26
CA CYS A 50 -6.19 8.53 -11.29
C CYS A 50 -6.63 7.15 -11.76
N ALA A 51 -7.08 7.01 -13.01
CA ALA A 51 -7.55 5.74 -13.54
C ALA A 51 -6.45 4.65 -13.51
N LEU A 52 -5.19 5.01 -13.76
CA LEU A 52 -4.07 4.07 -13.65
C LEU A 52 -3.76 3.72 -12.19
N ALA A 53 -3.81 4.69 -11.28
CA ALA A 53 -3.59 4.46 -9.86
C ALA A 53 -4.66 3.51 -9.28
N ASP A 54 -5.92 3.74 -9.61
CA ASP A 54 -7.05 2.88 -9.23
C ASP A 54 -6.91 1.47 -9.81
N LEU A 55 -6.57 1.35 -11.10
CA LEU A 55 -6.36 0.05 -11.76
C LEU A 55 -5.26 -0.78 -11.08
N PHE A 56 -4.15 -0.14 -10.71
CA PHE A 56 -3.01 -0.83 -10.10
C PHE A 56 -3.10 -0.93 -8.57
N GLY A 57 -4.11 -0.33 -7.94
CA GLY A 57 -4.25 -0.30 -6.49
C GLY A 57 -3.10 0.42 -5.78
N VAL A 58 -2.52 1.45 -6.40
CA VAL A 58 -1.40 2.24 -5.86
C VAL A 58 -1.81 3.69 -5.64
N SER A 59 -1.07 4.42 -4.80
CA SER A 59 -1.30 5.87 -4.67
C SER A 59 -0.80 6.65 -5.89
N LEU A 60 -1.36 7.84 -6.10
CA LEU A 60 -0.88 8.78 -7.11
C LEU A 60 0.57 9.22 -6.87
N ASP A 61 0.98 9.39 -5.61
CA ASP A 61 2.36 9.70 -5.23
C ASP A 61 3.33 8.58 -5.61
N TYR A 62 2.95 7.33 -5.38
CA TYR A 62 3.74 6.18 -5.82
C TYR A 62 3.82 6.12 -7.33
N LEU A 63 2.68 6.28 -8.01
CA LEU A 63 2.61 6.25 -9.45
C LEU A 63 3.51 7.33 -10.06
N ARG A 64 3.46 8.56 -9.53
CA ARG A 64 4.18 9.73 -10.05
C ARG A 64 5.66 9.73 -9.71
N ASN A 65 5.99 9.52 -8.44
CA ASN A 65 7.30 9.82 -7.88
C ASN A 65 8.08 8.54 -7.52
N GLY A 66 7.40 7.38 -7.49
CA GLY A 66 7.96 6.16 -6.94
C GLY A 66 8.18 6.14 -5.45
N GLN A 67 7.88 7.25 -4.80
CA GLN A 67 7.72 7.33 -3.37
C GLN A 67 6.46 6.51 -3.08
N SER A 68 6.60 5.29 -2.56
CA SER A 68 5.50 4.75 -1.77
C SER A 68 5.12 5.88 -0.84
N VAL A 69 3.82 6.20 -0.72
CA VAL A 69 3.39 7.05 0.40
C VAL A 69 4.15 6.46 1.59
N PRO A 70 4.97 7.25 2.32
CA PRO A 70 5.42 6.78 3.61
C PRO A 70 4.15 6.30 4.27
N SER A 71 4.04 4.99 4.53
CA SER A 71 2.94 4.44 5.30
C SER A 71 2.84 5.37 6.49
N LEU A 72 1.83 6.25 6.54
CA LEU A 72 1.81 7.47 7.36
C LEU A 72 2.62 7.18 8.61
N GLU A 73 3.88 7.63 8.65
CA GLU A 73 4.77 7.34 9.77
C GLU A 73 4.33 8.24 10.91
N GLY A 74 3.09 8.06 11.36
CA GLY A 74 2.72 8.24 12.74
C GLY A 74 3.15 6.97 13.45
N SER A 75 4.42 6.89 13.82
CA SER A 75 4.88 6.25 15.07
C SER A 75 4.09 5.00 15.53
N GLY A 76 3.90 4.00 14.69
CA GLY A 76 3.15 2.80 15.04
C GLY A 76 3.64 1.63 14.21
N GLU A 77 4.26 0.67 14.88
CA GLU A 77 4.78 -0.54 14.26
C GLU A 77 3.73 -1.17 13.33
N ILE A 78 4.14 -1.39 12.08
CA ILE A 78 3.33 -2.04 11.06
C ILE A 78 3.13 -3.50 11.49
N ILE A 79 1.89 -3.97 11.50
CA ILE A 79 1.50 -5.36 11.77
C ILE A 79 2.44 -6.33 11.03
N LYS A 80 3.30 -7.03 11.77
CA LYS A 80 4.47 -7.78 11.28
C LYS A 80 4.09 -9.12 10.68
N ASP A 81 3.01 -9.76 11.17
CA ASP A 81 2.58 -11.09 10.71
C ASP A 81 1.06 -11.36 10.81
N ALA A 82 0.66 -12.60 10.55
CA ALA A 82 -0.74 -13.03 10.56
C ALA A 82 -1.36 -13.10 11.96
N ASP A 83 -0.55 -13.36 12.98
CA ASP A 83 -1.00 -13.50 14.36
C ASP A 83 -1.27 -12.12 14.95
N GLU A 84 -0.38 -11.15 14.70
CA GLU A 84 -0.59 -9.76 15.09
C GLU A 84 -1.86 -9.17 14.43
N ARG A 85 -2.12 -9.53 13.16
CA ARG A 85 -3.34 -9.11 12.47
C ARG A 85 -4.60 -9.69 13.12
N SER A 86 -4.52 -10.94 13.57
CA SER A 86 -5.63 -11.62 14.23
C SER A 86 -5.92 -10.98 15.59
N LEU A 87 -4.90 -10.61 16.35
CA LEU A 87 -5.04 -9.90 17.63
C LEU A 87 -5.75 -8.54 17.46
N VAL A 88 -5.39 -7.76 16.44
CA VAL A 88 -6.06 -6.47 16.17
C VAL A 88 -7.54 -6.66 15.79
N ARG A 89 -7.86 -7.69 15.00
CA ARG A 89 -9.26 -8.01 14.66
C ARG A 89 -10.07 -8.39 15.90
N MET A 90 -9.51 -9.23 16.75
CA MET A 90 -10.12 -9.64 18.02
C MET A 90 -10.32 -8.44 18.95
N TRP A 91 -9.30 -7.59 19.12
CA TRP A 91 -9.36 -6.39 19.95
C TRP A 91 -10.51 -5.44 19.56
N ARG A 92 -10.72 -5.24 18.26
CA ARG A 92 -11.79 -4.38 17.75
C ARG A 92 -13.19 -4.95 18.03
N ALA A 93 -13.32 -6.27 18.12
CA ALA A 93 -14.58 -6.94 18.43
C ALA A 93 -14.91 -6.96 19.94
N MET A 94 -13.93 -6.72 20.81
CA MET A 94 -14.10 -6.73 22.26
C MET A 94 -14.80 -5.48 22.80
N ASN A 95 -15.56 -5.65 23.89
CA ASN A 95 -16.07 -4.56 24.71
C ASN A 95 -15.00 -4.02 25.69
N GLU A 96 -15.32 -2.95 26.43
CA GLU A 96 -14.35 -2.27 27.29
C GLU A 96 -13.80 -3.16 28.43
N GLY A 97 -14.65 -3.97 29.06
CA GLY A 97 -14.23 -4.88 30.13
C GLY A 97 -13.30 -5.98 29.61
N GLU A 98 -13.58 -6.51 28.42
CA GLU A 98 -12.74 -7.52 27.76
C GLU A 98 -11.37 -6.95 27.35
N ARG A 99 -11.35 -5.70 26.84
CA ARG A 99 -10.11 -5.00 26.50
C ARG A 99 -9.24 -4.74 27.72
N LEU A 100 -9.83 -4.33 28.83
CA LEU A 100 -9.13 -4.17 30.11
C LEU A 100 -8.48 -5.47 30.58
N ALA A 101 -9.22 -6.58 30.51
CA ALA A 101 -8.69 -7.89 30.88
C ALA A 101 -7.53 -8.34 29.97
N LEU A 102 -7.69 -8.19 28.65
CA LEU A 102 -6.64 -8.54 27.69
C LEU A 102 -5.39 -7.69 27.87
N ARG A 103 -5.56 -6.39 28.14
CA ARG A 103 -4.45 -5.48 28.43
C ARG A 103 -3.66 -5.90 29.65
N ALA A 104 -4.34 -6.23 30.76
CA ALA A 104 -3.66 -6.68 31.98
C ALA A 104 -2.85 -7.97 31.76
N VAL A 105 -3.36 -8.89 30.94
CA VAL A 105 -2.62 -10.11 30.58
C VAL A 105 -1.42 -9.78 29.69
N ALA A 106 -1.60 -8.91 28.69
CA ALA A 106 -0.54 -8.51 27.78
C ALA A 106 0.61 -7.80 28.50
N GLU A 107 0.31 -6.87 29.42
CA GLU A 107 1.31 -6.17 30.25
C GLU A 107 2.11 -7.17 31.08
N ARG A 108 1.44 -8.10 31.78
CA ARG A 108 2.13 -9.13 32.59
C ARG A 108 3.05 -10.04 31.75
N LEU A 109 2.64 -10.36 30.52
CA LEU A 109 3.45 -11.17 29.62
C LEU A 109 4.64 -10.39 29.05
N ALA A 110 4.46 -9.10 28.76
CA ALA A 110 5.53 -8.22 28.31
C ALA A 110 6.59 -8.02 29.41
N ASP A 111 6.17 -7.76 30.65
CA ASP A 111 7.08 -7.61 31.79
C ASP A 111 7.89 -8.89 32.05
N LYS A 112 7.26 -10.07 31.89
CA LYS A 112 7.96 -11.36 32.00
C LYS A 112 8.97 -11.58 30.87
N ALA A 113 8.75 -10.99 29.70
CA ALA A 113 9.62 -11.10 28.54
C ALA A 113 10.79 -10.11 28.58
N ASP A 114 10.73 -9.08 29.43
CA ASP A 114 11.79 -8.08 29.59
C ASP A 114 12.73 -8.46 30.75
N PRO A 115 13.95 -8.99 30.48
CA PRO A 115 14.86 -9.44 31.53
C PRO A 115 15.39 -8.30 32.42
N SER A 116 15.17 -7.04 32.05
CA SER A 116 15.53 -5.87 32.86
C SER A 116 14.53 -5.56 33.99
N SER A 117 13.36 -6.18 34.00
CA SER A 117 12.29 -5.91 34.98
C SER A 117 12.41 -6.70 36.29
N ALA A 118 13.39 -7.61 36.41
CA ALA A 118 13.55 -8.52 37.55
C ALA A 118 14.69 -8.12 38.52
N ALA A 119 15.19 -6.88 38.43
CA ALA A 119 16.25 -6.34 39.30
C ALA A 119 15.70 -5.37 40.35
#